data_AF-A0A2M7SGS1-F1
#
_entry.id   AF-A0A2M7SGS1-F1
#
_cell.length_a   1.000
_cell.length_b   1.000
_cell.length_c   1.000
_cell.angle_alpha   90.00
_cell.angle_beta   90.00
_cell.angle_gamma   90.00
#
_symmetry.space_group_name_H-M   'P 1'
#
loop_
_entity.id
_entity.type
_entity.pdbx_description
1 polymer ?
#
loop_
_entity_poly.entity_id
_entity_poly.type
_entity_poly.pdbx_seq_one_letter_code
_entity_poly.pdbx_strand_id
1 'polypeptide(L)' 'MKNIYLIGIGPGNPDYLTVQAINTMKKADVFFF' A
#
# COMPACT_ATOMS: atom_id res chain seq x y z
N MET A 1 -8.50 13.54 10.50
CA MET A 1 -7.72 12.60 11.34
C MET A 1 -6.72 11.88 10.45
N LYS A 2 -5.53 11.53 10.96
CA LYS A 2 -4.54 10.76 10.18
C LYS A 2 -4.94 9.29 10.16
N ASN A 3 -4.79 8.63 9.01
CA ASN A 3 -5.09 7.22 8.82
C ASN A 3 -3.79 6.41 8.76
N ILE A 4 -3.79 5.24 9.37
CA ILE A 4 -2.74 4.23 9.20
C ILE A 4 -3.32 3.13 8.31
N TYR A 5 -2.61 2.81 7.23
CA TYR A 5 -3.00 1.78 6.29
C TYR A 5 -2.07 0.58 6.43
N LEU A 6 -2.64 -0.61 6.66
CA LEU A 6 -1.90 -1.87 6.57
C LEU A 6 -2.04 -2.41 5.15
N ILE A 7 -0.91 -2.57 4.46
CA ILE A 7 -0.87 -3.00 3.06
C ILE A 7 -0.09 -4.30 2.97
N GLY A 8 -0.72 -5.35 2.43
CA GLY A 8 -0.03 -6.58 2.05
C GLY A 8 0.68 -6.41 0.71
N ILE A 9 1.98 -6.71 0.66
CA ILE A 9 2.84 -6.67 -0.54
C ILE A 9 2.63 -7.91 -1.44
N GLY A 10 2.12 -9.02 -0.90
CA GLY A 10 2.06 -10.28 -1.63
C GLY A 10 3.45 -10.96 -1.71
N PRO A 11 3.67 -11.86 -2.68
CA PRO A 11 4.87 -12.71 -2.73
C PRO A 11 6.09 -12.06 -3.39
N GLY A 12 6.07 -10.74 -3.63
CA GLY A 12 7.24 -9.98 -4.10
C GLY A 12 7.19 -9.52 -5.56
N ASN A 13 6.30 -10.06 -6.40
CA ASN A 13 6.03 -9.48 -7.73
C ASN A 13 4.96 -8.36 -7.62
N PRO A 14 5.24 -7.13 -8.10
CA PRO A 14 4.31 -6.00 -8.05
C PRO A 14 2.93 -6.25 -8.68
N ASP A 15 2.83 -7.13 -9.68
CA ASP A 15 1.57 -7.43 -10.37
C ASP A 15 0.53 -8.10 -9.43
N TYR A 16 0.98 -8.61 -8.28
CA TYR A 16 0.10 -9.18 -7.26
C TYR A 16 -0.48 -8.16 -6.29
N LEU A 17 -0.12 -6.88 -6.42
CA LEU A 17 -0.71 -5.82 -5.60
C LEU A 17 -2.18 -5.60 -5.98
N THR A 18 -3.02 -5.39 -4.96
CA THR A 18 -4.40 -5.01 -5.20
C THR A 18 -4.49 -3.56 -5.69
N VAL A 19 -5.53 -3.24 -6.46
CA VAL A 19 -5.78 -1.86 -6.91
C VAL A 19 -5.95 -0.90 -5.72
N GLN A 20 -6.52 -1.39 -4.62
CA GLN A 20 -6.66 -0.66 -3.37
C GLN A 20 -5.32 -0.35 -2.73
N ALA A 21 -4.37 -1.30 -2.72
CA ALA A 21 -3.02 -1.07 -2.24
C ALA A 21 -2.35 0.02 -3.08
N ILE A 22 -2.38 -0.10 -4.40
CA ILE A 22 -1.80 0.87 -5.33
C ILE A 22 -2.38 2.28 -5.08
N ASN A 23 -3.70 2.41 -5.03
CA ASN A 23 -4.35 3.70 -4.81
C ASN A 23 -4.09 4.27 -3.41
N THR A 24 -3.86 3.41 -2.42
CA THR A 24 -3.52 3.84 -1.05
C THR A 24 -2.09 4.34 -0.97
N MET A 25 -1.14 3.66 -1.62
CA MET A 25 0.25 4.10 -1.69
C MET A 25 0.40 5.43 -2.42
N LYS A 26 -0.38 5.68 -3.48
CA LYS A 26 -0.37 6.97 -4.21
C LYS A 26 -0.75 8.19 -3.37
N LYS A 27 -1.51 7.99 -2.29
CA LYS A 27 -1.96 9.07 -1.38
C LYS A 27 -1.26 9.04 -0.02
N ALA A 28 -0.35 8.09 0.21
CA ALA A 28 0.34 7.96 1.49
C ALA A 28 1.47 8.99 1.58
N ASP A 29 1.51 9.73 2.69
CA ASP A 29 2.55 10.74 2.91
C ASP A 29 3.88 10.11 3.42
N VAL A 30 3.80 8.97 4.11
CA VAL A 30 4.94 8.28 4.75
C VAL A 30 4.76 6.77 4.65
N PHE A 31 5.88 6.05 4.43
CA PHE A 31 5.95 4.59 4.42
C PHE A 31 6.79 4.07 5.60
N PHE A 32 6.33 2.99 6.22
CA PHE A 32 7.08 2.16 7.17
C PHE A 32 7.02 0.72 6.66
N PHE A 33 8.17 0.05 6.57
CA PHE A 33 8.34 -1.27 5.95
C PHE A 33 8.55 -2.36 7.00
#